data_AF-A0A1V9YMJ6-F1
#
_entry.id   AF-A0A1V9YMJ6-F1
#
_cell.length_a   1.000
_cell.length_b   1.000
_cell.length_c   1.000
_cell.angle_alpha   90.00
_cell.angle_beta   90.00
_cell.angle_gamma   90.00
#
_symmetry.space_group_name_H-M   'P 1'
#
loop_
_entity.id
_entity.type
_entity.pdbx_description
1 polymer ?
#
loop_
_entity_poly.entity_id
_entity_poly.type
_entity_poly.pdbx_seq_one_letter_code
_entity_poly.pdbx_strand_id
1 'polypeptide(L)'
;MANHLAYLGLQEHGFDSHQWNVPVHVLLQGASDFTLQLSAGHVPVSLSDLLYKACNIDDTVCATSFLPETNEIWYLVGKALAHIPEFDEPRFQDPLQYVAFQHVNSLSGWNKALVQYYIPGYAMAIVCMARRTQFTVPNKTSTVDTLAFCVRRPYDPGWVCENQVEITSMAYILQLSAGNATYLGTVPLQEVYLNPGMTAVATGGQHGTITLRSVPSVDEYQVGTLQAQAPWDVLCASSCTRYDPRTRLGWLLRVQGRVSITWICDSLMLTNTVFLWCITVYLVVLQWVFLRHSHICLVAVYLSKSVLGISILFVTFWGNANLQTLTTTWCKTQLTHLMPPYLQSRGQPRWRLLSAS
;
A
#
# COMPACT_ATOMS: atom_id res chain seq x y z
N MET A 1 10.15 -22.41 -13.16
CA MET A 1 10.91 -21.46 -12.33
C MET A 1 10.12 -21.26 -11.03
N ALA A 2 10.42 -22.07 -10.01
CA ALA A 2 9.90 -21.87 -8.67
C ALA A 2 10.86 -20.93 -7.91
N ASN A 3 10.35 -20.14 -6.98
CA ASN A 3 11.15 -19.30 -6.07
C ASN A 3 12.02 -18.24 -6.77
N HIS A 4 11.65 -17.82 -7.97
CA HIS A 4 12.29 -16.70 -8.67
C HIS A 4 11.36 -15.48 -8.66
N LEU A 5 11.97 -14.31 -8.48
CA LEU A 5 11.30 -13.03 -8.60
C LEU A 5 10.95 -12.77 -10.08
N ALA A 6 9.67 -12.68 -10.39
CA ALA A 6 9.17 -12.25 -11.69
C ALA A 6 8.84 -10.75 -11.63
N TYR A 7 9.44 -9.96 -12.51
CA TYR A 7 9.15 -8.53 -12.60
C TYR A 7 7.90 -8.28 -13.44
N LEU A 8 6.90 -7.60 -12.86
CA LEU A 8 5.66 -7.24 -13.56
C LEU A 8 5.67 -5.83 -14.16
N GLY A 9 6.74 -5.06 -13.98
CA GLY A 9 6.84 -3.71 -14.52
C GLY A 9 6.46 -2.61 -13.52
N LEU A 10 6.37 -1.40 -14.07
CA LEU A 10 5.80 -0.23 -13.39
C LEU A 10 4.28 -0.28 -13.51
N GLN A 11 3.60 -0.21 -12.37
CA GLN A 11 2.15 -0.08 -12.27
C GLN A 11 1.82 1.35 -11.86
N GLU A 12 0.85 1.98 -12.54
CA GLU A 12 0.35 3.32 -12.21
C GLU A 12 -1.16 3.27 -11.98
N HIS A 13 -1.58 3.86 -10.88
CA HIS A 13 -2.97 4.15 -10.58
C HIS A 13 -3.18 5.65 -10.68
N GLY A 14 -4.13 6.07 -11.50
CA GLY A 14 -4.51 7.46 -11.70
C GLY A 14 -5.92 7.76 -11.18
N PHE A 15 -6.33 9.02 -11.23
CA PHE A 15 -7.69 9.40 -10.83
C PHE A 15 -8.75 8.97 -11.85
N ASP A 16 -8.41 8.88 -13.13
CA ASP A 16 -9.35 8.53 -14.20
C ASP A 16 -9.07 7.16 -14.83
N SER A 17 -7.94 6.53 -14.50
CA SER A 17 -7.52 5.24 -15.03
C SER A 17 -6.93 4.36 -13.93
N HIS A 18 -7.33 3.08 -13.88
CA HIS A 18 -6.86 2.13 -12.85
C HIS A 18 -7.01 2.69 -11.42
N GLN A 19 -8.20 3.18 -11.09
CA GLN A 19 -8.46 3.90 -9.84
C GLN A 19 -8.12 3.07 -8.59
N TRP A 20 -7.33 3.64 -7.68
CA TRP A 20 -7.13 3.11 -6.34
C TRP A 20 -8.05 3.83 -5.35
N ASN A 21 -9.06 3.13 -4.84
CA ASN A 21 -9.92 3.65 -3.78
C ASN A 21 -9.31 3.38 -2.41
N VAL A 22 -9.23 4.40 -1.56
CA VAL A 22 -8.82 4.24 -0.17
C VAL A 22 -9.93 3.47 0.57
N PRO A 23 -9.61 2.34 1.22
CA PRO A 23 -10.59 1.68 2.07
C PRO A 23 -10.86 2.55 3.30
N VAL A 24 -12.11 2.97 3.46
CA VAL A 24 -12.59 3.72 4.61
C VAL A 24 -13.52 2.83 5.41
N HIS A 25 -13.14 2.49 6.66
CA HIS A 25 -14.03 1.77 7.56
C HIS A 25 -15.01 2.72 8.24
N VAL A 26 -14.46 3.80 8.79
CA VAL A 26 -15.17 4.94 9.36
C VAL A 26 -14.30 6.16 9.12
N LEU A 27 -14.91 7.24 8.61
CA LEU A 27 -14.17 8.47 8.35
C LEU A 27 -14.04 9.26 9.66
N LEU A 28 -12.81 9.52 10.08
CA LEU A 28 -12.52 10.47 11.15
C LEU A 28 -12.14 11.79 10.53
N GLN A 29 -12.89 12.83 10.88
CA GLN A 29 -12.58 14.21 10.53
C GLN A 29 -12.51 15.02 11.81
N GLY A 30 -11.56 15.94 11.86
CA GLY A 30 -11.38 16.81 13.00
C GLY A 30 -10.82 18.15 12.60
N ALA A 31 -11.01 19.12 13.48
CA ALA A 31 -10.38 20.41 13.39
C ALA A 31 -10.01 20.88 14.79
N SER A 32 -8.95 21.65 14.88
CA SER A 32 -8.52 22.33 16.09
C SER A 32 -7.63 23.49 15.69
N ASP A 33 -7.20 24.24 16.68
CA ASP A 33 -6.31 25.37 16.51
C ASP A 33 -5.23 25.38 17.58
N PHE A 34 -4.21 26.19 17.33
CA PHE A 34 -3.11 26.40 18.26
C PHE A 34 -2.37 27.71 18.00
N THR A 35 -1.70 28.18 19.05
CA THR A 35 -0.60 29.12 18.94
C THR A 35 0.72 28.36 19.04
N LEU A 36 1.77 28.92 18.47
CA LEU A 36 3.11 28.32 18.51
C LEU A 36 3.82 28.51 19.87
N GLN A 37 3.09 28.95 20.90
CA GLN A 37 3.62 29.04 22.26
C GLN A 37 3.82 27.64 22.85
N LEU A 38 5.01 27.37 23.40
CA LEU A 38 5.32 26.07 24.01
C LEU A 38 4.48 25.85 25.27
N SER A 39 3.75 24.74 25.31
CA SER A 39 3.11 24.20 26.51
C SER A 39 3.91 22.98 26.98
N ALA A 40 4.23 22.93 28.26
CA ALA A 40 4.94 21.82 28.88
C ALA A 40 3.92 20.77 29.34
N GLY A 41 3.74 19.73 28.53
CA GLY A 41 2.90 18.57 28.86
C GLY A 41 2.67 17.75 27.61
N HIS A 42 3.48 16.71 27.40
CA HIS A 42 3.38 15.89 26.20
C HIS A 42 2.79 14.53 26.59
N VAL A 43 1.67 14.19 25.97
CA VAL A 43 1.16 12.81 25.95
C VAL A 43 2.10 12.00 25.05
N PRO A 44 2.53 10.79 25.43
CA PRO A 44 3.39 9.97 24.60
C PRO A 44 2.60 9.44 23.39
N VAL A 45 2.56 10.23 22.31
CA VAL A 45 1.91 9.91 21.04
C VAL A 45 2.91 9.76 19.91
N SER A 46 2.55 9.03 18.85
CA SER A 46 3.39 8.83 17.67
C SER A 46 2.60 9.05 16.38
N LEU A 47 3.29 9.44 15.31
CA LEU A 47 2.66 9.48 13.98
C LEU A 47 2.15 8.11 13.51
N SER A 48 2.74 7.02 14.04
CA SER A 48 2.36 5.66 13.69
C SER A 48 0.96 5.28 14.18
N ASP A 49 0.49 5.91 15.26
CA ASP A 49 -0.86 5.71 15.79
C ASP A 49 -1.92 6.13 14.75
N LEU A 50 -1.66 7.21 14.01
CA LEU A 50 -2.52 7.63 12.89
C LEU A 50 -2.58 6.61 11.76
N LEU A 51 -1.47 5.92 11.49
CA LEU A 51 -1.35 4.99 10.37
C LEU A 51 -2.01 3.64 10.65
N TYR A 52 -1.90 3.16 11.89
CA TYR A 52 -2.27 1.79 12.26
C TYR A 52 -3.56 1.67 13.07
N LYS A 53 -4.15 2.77 13.56
CA LYS A 53 -5.45 2.71 14.24
C LYS A 53 -6.50 2.09 13.31
N ALA A 54 -7.10 0.99 13.75
CA ALA A 54 -8.20 0.33 13.06
C ALA A 54 -9.49 0.47 13.88
N CYS A 55 -10.57 0.89 13.23
CA CYS A 55 -11.92 0.80 13.78
C CYS A 55 -12.74 -0.18 12.94
N ASN A 56 -13.84 -0.68 13.53
CA ASN A 56 -14.79 -1.47 12.77
C ASN A 56 -15.51 -0.60 11.73
N ILE A 57 -16.13 -1.26 10.75
CA ILE A 57 -16.99 -0.60 9.76
C ILE A 57 -18.10 0.15 10.50
N ASP A 58 -18.26 1.45 10.17
CA ASP A 58 -19.28 2.35 10.72
C ASP A 58 -19.19 2.57 12.25
N ASP A 59 -18.04 2.29 12.86
CA ASP A 59 -17.80 2.46 14.30
C ASP A 59 -17.41 3.91 14.65
N THR A 60 -18.43 4.77 14.69
CA THR A 60 -18.26 6.19 15.03
C THR A 60 -17.81 6.41 16.48
N VAL A 61 -18.11 5.48 17.40
CA VAL A 61 -17.66 5.55 18.80
C VAL A 61 -16.14 5.36 18.87
N CYS A 62 -15.60 4.37 18.15
CA CYS A 62 -14.15 4.19 18.04
C CYS A 62 -13.47 5.42 17.44
N ALA A 63 -14.01 5.96 16.34
CA ALA A 63 -13.46 7.16 15.70
C ALA A 63 -13.48 8.38 16.65
N THR A 64 -14.62 8.68 17.29
CA THR A 64 -14.74 9.81 18.21
C THR A 64 -13.81 9.68 19.42
N SER A 65 -13.60 8.47 19.95
CA SER A 65 -12.65 8.25 21.04
C SER A 65 -11.18 8.51 20.67
N PHE A 66 -10.83 8.37 19.38
CA PHE A 66 -9.48 8.58 18.86
C PHE A 66 -9.22 10.02 18.40
N LEU A 67 -10.28 10.84 18.29
CA LEU A 67 -10.18 12.22 17.86
C LEU A 67 -9.24 13.10 18.72
N PRO A 68 -9.25 13.01 20.08
CA PRO A 68 -8.33 13.80 20.90
C PRO A 68 -6.86 13.48 20.63
N GLU A 69 -6.53 12.19 20.51
CA GLU A 69 -5.17 11.73 20.21
C GLU A 69 -4.73 12.16 18.80
N THR A 70 -5.65 12.08 17.81
CA THR A 70 -5.39 12.56 16.45
C THR A 70 -5.12 14.07 16.42
N ASN A 71 -5.91 14.85 17.16
CA ASN A 71 -5.71 16.29 17.30
C ASN A 71 -4.35 16.60 17.95
N GLU A 72 -3.97 15.88 18.99
CA GLU A 72 -2.68 16.06 19.67
C GLU A 72 -1.51 15.75 18.73
N ILE A 73 -1.58 14.67 17.95
CA ILE A 73 -0.54 14.32 16.98
C ILE A 73 -0.36 15.44 15.94
N TRP A 74 -1.45 15.90 15.33
CA TRP A 74 -1.36 16.98 14.35
C TRP A 74 -0.99 18.33 14.97
N TYR A 75 -1.40 18.59 16.21
CA TYR A 75 -0.95 19.74 16.97
C TYR A 75 0.59 19.75 17.12
N LEU A 76 1.19 18.63 17.52
CA LEU A 76 2.64 18.53 17.70
C LEU A 76 3.40 18.64 16.36
N VAL A 77 2.87 18.04 15.29
CA VAL A 77 3.42 18.19 13.94
C VAL A 77 3.34 19.66 13.47
N GLY A 78 2.21 20.32 13.69
CA GLY A 78 2.00 21.72 13.35
C GLY A 78 2.95 22.66 14.11
N LYS A 79 3.19 22.39 15.41
CA LYS A 79 4.18 23.13 16.21
C LYS A 79 5.60 22.96 15.70
N ALA A 80 5.96 21.79 15.18
CA ALA A 80 7.30 21.56 14.65
C ALA A 80 7.63 22.41 13.42
N LEU A 81 6.62 22.97 12.73
CA LEU A 81 6.83 23.91 11.62
C LEU A 81 7.63 25.16 12.04
N ALA A 82 7.48 25.60 13.30
CA ALA A 82 8.24 26.73 13.84
C ALA A 82 9.75 26.46 13.98
N HIS A 83 10.18 25.20 13.88
CA HIS A 83 11.58 24.79 14.01
C HIS A 83 12.26 24.48 12.68
N ILE A 84 11.55 24.64 11.56
CA ILE A 84 12.12 24.40 10.23
C ILE A 84 13.01 25.59 9.84
N PRO A 85 14.31 25.40 9.60
CA PRO A 85 15.18 26.48 9.10
C PRO A 85 14.76 26.86 7.67
N GLU A 86 14.80 28.17 7.38
CA GLU A 86 14.50 28.71 6.04
C GLU A 86 13.15 28.23 5.47
N PHE A 87 12.11 28.22 6.31
CA PHE A 87 10.79 27.77 5.90
C PHE A 87 10.15 28.72 4.88
N ASP A 88 9.59 28.16 3.80
CA ASP A 88 9.02 28.94 2.68
C ASP A 88 7.82 29.81 3.12
N GLU A 89 7.19 29.47 4.23
CA GLU A 89 6.00 30.15 4.76
C GLU A 89 6.25 30.63 6.20
N PRO A 90 7.09 31.68 6.40
CA PRO A 90 7.56 32.10 7.73
C PRO A 90 6.43 32.55 8.67
N ARG A 91 5.24 32.85 8.16
CA ARG A 91 4.06 33.15 8.98
C ARG A 91 3.65 31.97 9.87
N PHE A 92 3.88 30.73 9.45
CA PHE A 92 3.65 29.54 10.29
C PHE A 92 4.77 29.33 11.33
N GLN A 93 5.67 30.30 11.51
CA GLN A 93 6.71 30.31 12.54
C GLN A 93 6.56 31.48 13.52
N ASP A 94 5.65 32.41 13.23
CA ASP A 94 5.42 33.58 14.09
C ASP A 94 4.57 33.18 15.31
N PRO A 95 5.09 33.33 16.55
CA PRO A 95 4.40 32.92 17.77
C PRO A 95 3.10 33.68 18.06
N LEU A 96 2.88 34.81 17.38
CA LEU A 96 1.66 35.61 17.50
C LEU A 96 0.56 35.16 16.53
N GLN A 97 0.89 34.33 15.54
CA GLN A 97 -0.11 33.81 14.61
C GLN A 97 -0.94 32.72 15.25
N TYR A 98 -2.21 32.73 14.89
CA TYR A 98 -3.15 31.67 15.22
C TYR A 98 -3.25 30.72 14.04
N VAL A 99 -2.77 29.50 14.24
CA VAL A 99 -2.79 28.45 13.22
C VAL A 99 -3.96 27.53 13.52
N ALA A 100 -4.85 27.37 12.57
CA ALA A 100 -5.91 26.38 12.59
C ALA A 100 -5.51 25.19 11.73
N PHE A 101 -6.08 24.03 12.03
CA PHE A 101 -5.93 22.86 11.19
C PHE A 101 -7.20 22.04 11.12
N GLN A 102 -7.33 21.34 9.99
CA GLN A 102 -8.36 20.35 9.76
C GLN A 102 -7.71 19.09 9.19
N HIS A 103 -8.19 17.92 9.58
CA HIS A 103 -7.59 16.64 9.21
C HIS A 103 -8.64 15.57 8.93
N VAL A 104 -8.16 14.52 8.25
CA VAL A 104 -8.95 13.36 7.87
C VAL A 104 -8.16 12.07 8.05
N ASN A 105 -8.84 11.00 8.44
CA ASN A 105 -8.28 9.66 8.58
C ASN A 105 -9.32 8.58 8.19
N SER A 106 -8.89 7.55 7.46
CA SER A 106 -9.73 6.46 6.95
C SER A 106 -10.01 5.31 7.94
N LEU A 107 -9.23 5.20 9.03
CA LEU A 107 -9.36 4.23 10.13
C LEU A 107 -9.56 2.74 9.73
N SER A 108 -8.94 2.32 8.62
CA SER A 108 -8.95 0.97 8.08
C SER A 108 -7.78 0.09 8.54
N GLY A 109 -6.86 0.61 9.37
CA GLY A 109 -5.68 -0.11 9.86
C GLY A 109 -4.45 -0.01 8.96
N TRP A 110 -4.64 0.46 7.72
CA TRP A 110 -3.58 0.99 6.85
C TRP A 110 -4.00 2.36 6.32
N ASN A 111 -4.03 3.30 7.24
CA ASN A 111 -4.76 4.53 7.09
C ASN A 111 -4.13 5.48 6.07
N LYS A 112 -4.95 6.43 5.62
CA LYS A 112 -4.48 7.62 4.92
C LYS A 112 -4.84 8.80 5.81
N ALA A 113 -3.85 9.30 6.54
CA ALA A 113 -4.01 10.42 7.46
C ALA A 113 -3.41 11.67 6.82
N LEU A 114 -4.23 12.71 6.68
CA LEU A 114 -3.83 13.99 6.11
C LEU A 114 -4.34 15.14 6.95
N VAL A 115 -3.64 16.26 6.90
CA VAL A 115 -4.01 17.51 7.58
C VAL A 115 -3.73 18.70 6.67
N GLN A 116 -4.53 19.76 6.79
CA GLN A 116 -4.27 21.09 6.27
C GLN A 116 -4.16 22.08 7.43
N TYR A 117 -2.99 22.68 7.61
CA TYR A 117 -2.77 23.84 8.48
C TYR A 117 -3.00 25.12 7.69
N TYR A 118 -3.67 26.09 8.29
CA TYR A 118 -3.96 27.38 7.68
C TYR A 118 -4.01 28.48 8.73
N ILE A 119 -3.76 29.71 8.29
CA ILE A 119 -3.95 30.91 9.11
C ILE A 119 -5.18 31.63 8.56
N PRO A 120 -6.22 31.92 9.36
CA PRO A 120 -7.41 32.61 8.89
C PRO A 120 -7.07 33.91 8.15
N GLY A 121 -7.59 34.06 6.92
CA GLY A 121 -7.31 35.22 6.06
C GLY A 121 -5.95 35.19 5.33
N TYR A 122 -5.15 34.13 5.49
CA TYR A 122 -3.91 33.93 4.74
C TYR A 122 -4.15 33.04 3.51
N ALA A 123 -3.48 33.38 2.40
CA ALA A 123 -3.71 32.72 1.11
C ALA A 123 -3.04 31.34 0.99
N MET A 124 -2.12 31.00 1.90
CA MET A 124 -1.35 29.77 1.86
C MET A 124 -1.69 28.85 3.03
N ALA A 125 -1.55 27.57 2.77
CA ALA A 125 -1.73 26.48 3.71
C ALA A 125 -0.58 25.49 3.60
N ILE A 126 -0.37 24.71 4.67
CA ILE A 126 0.56 23.58 4.68
C ILE A 126 -0.28 22.31 4.75
N VAL A 127 -0.11 21.40 3.80
CA VAL A 127 -0.72 20.07 3.88
C VAL A 127 0.32 19.03 4.22
N CYS A 128 0.00 18.14 5.14
CA CYS A 128 0.87 17.03 5.49
C CYS A 128 0.16 15.70 5.28
N MET A 129 0.92 14.70 4.83
CA MET A 129 0.47 13.31 4.74
C MET A 129 1.40 12.40 5.56
N ALA A 130 0.81 11.57 6.42
CA ALA A 130 1.55 10.57 7.15
C ALA A 130 1.84 9.36 6.25
N ARG A 131 3.12 8.96 6.15
CA ARG A 131 3.58 7.84 5.30
C ARG A 131 4.64 7.02 6.02
N ARG A 132 4.49 5.70 5.94
CA ARG A 132 5.53 4.76 6.37
C ARG A 132 6.71 4.85 5.41
N THR A 133 7.88 5.13 5.95
CA THR A 133 9.09 5.34 5.16
C THR A 133 10.27 4.64 5.84
N GLN A 134 11.14 4.03 5.05
CA GLN A 134 12.44 3.59 5.54
C GLN A 134 13.41 4.76 5.41
N PHE A 135 14.05 5.15 6.50
CA PHE A 135 15.04 6.20 6.47
C PHE A 135 16.32 5.81 7.21
N THR A 136 17.43 6.39 6.77
CA THR A 136 18.75 6.15 7.37
C THR A 136 19.35 7.48 7.74
N VAL A 137 19.73 7.58 9.02
CA VAL A 137 20.43 8.73 9.58
C VAL A 137 21.94 8.39 9.60
N PRO A 138 22.85 9.36 9.37
CA PRO A 138 24.28 9.11 9.44
C PRO A 138 24.67 8.46 10.77
N ASN A 139 25.51 7.43 10.72
CA ASN A 139 25.97 6.66 11.88
C ASN A 139 24.87 5.95 12.70
N LYS A 140 23.68 5.76 12.13
CA LYS A 140 22.60 4.95 12.71
C LYS A 140 22.14 3.88 11.74
N THR A 141 21.53 2.83 12.29
CA THR A 141 20.88 1.80 11.48
C THR A 141 19.65 2.35 10.77
N SER A 142 19.36 1.80 9.60
CA SER A 142 18.14 2.14 8.86
C SER A 142 16.92 1.79 9.73
N THR A 143 16.01 2.74 9.86
CA THR A 143 14.81 2.64 10.68
C THR A 143 13.58 2.74 9.79
N VAL A 144 12.55 1.96 10.09
CA VAL A 144 11.24 2.08 9.43
C VAL A 144 10.30 2.74 10.43
N ASP A 145 9.80 3.92 10.08
CA ASP A 145 8.87 4.67 10.92
C ASP A 145 7.83 5.40 10.05
N THR A 146 6.87 6.06 10.69
CA THR A 146 5.89 6.92 10.06
C THR A 146 6.38 8.37 10.10
N LEU A 147 6.54 8.96 8.92
CA LEU A 147 6.96 10.35 8.75
C LEU A 147 5.80 11.18 8.19
N ALA A 148 5.72 12.44 8.59
CA ALA A 148 4.83 13.41 7.98
C ALA A 148 5.59 14.17 6.88
N PHE A 149 5.03 14.14 5.67
CA PHE A 149 5.52 14.89 4.53
C PHE A 149 4.64 16.11 4.34
N CYS A 150 5.17 17.28 4.64
CA CYS A 150 4.47 18.55 4.61
C CYS A 150 4.87 19.36 3.38
N VAL A 151 3.89 19.88 2.64
CA VAL A 151 4.10 20.71 1.46
C VAL A 151 3.23 21.96 1.52
N ARG A 152 3.76 23.04 0.96
CA ARG A 152 3.08 24.31 0.77
C ARG A 152 2.04 24.19 -0.34
N ARG A 153 0.85 24.75 -0.13
CA ARG A 153 -0.20 24.86 -1.15
C ARG A 153 -1.06 26.12 -0.96
N PRO A 154 -1.79 26.57 -1.99
CA PRO A 154 -2.85 27.54 -1.81
C PRO A 154 -3.89 27.03 -0.80
N TYR A 155 -4.33 27.91 0.09
CA TYR A 155 -5.40 27.62 1.04
C TYR A 155 -6.69 27.29 0.29
N ASP A 156 -7.35 26.24 0.76
CA ASP A 156 -8.60 25.75 0.21
C ASP A 156 -9.60 25.57 1.36
N PRO A 157 -10.65 26.41 1.43
CA PRO A 157 -11.68 26.31 2.47
C PRO A 157 -12.55 25.06 2.30
N GLY A 158 -12.59 24.46 1.10
CA GLY A 158 -13.32 23.23 0.80
C GLY A 158 -12.46 21.97 0.90
N TRP A 159 -11.25 22.08 1.46
CA TRP A 159 -10.32 20.96 1.52
C TRP A 159 -10.86 19.79 2.35
N VAL A 160 -10.64 18.57 1.84
CA VAL A 160 -10.97 17.33 2.55
C VAL A 160 -9.74 16.46 2.72
N CYS A 161 -9.02 16.17 1.64
CA CYS A 161 -7.85 15.28 1.66
C CYS A 161 -6.85 15.51 0.52
N GLU A 162 -6.99 16.62 -0.20
CA GLU A 162 -6.18 16.95 -1.37
C GLU A 162 -4.77 17.37 -0.97
N ASN A 163 -3.76 16.78 -1.60
CA ASN A 163 -2.36 17.11 -1.35
C ASN A 163 -1.56 17.29 -2.65
N GLN A 164 -2.25 17.50 -3.76
CA GLN A 164 -1.65 17.72 -5.07
C GLN A 164 -1.04 19.12 -5.13
N VAL A 165 0.27 19.17 -5.37
CA VAL A 165 1.03 20.40 -5.57
C VAL A 165 2.02 20.20 -6.71
N GLU A 166 2.69 21.27 -7.14
CA GLU A 166 3.69 21.19 -8.20
C GLU A 166 4.88 20.33 -7.77
N ILE A 167 5.36 19.45 -8.66
CA ILE A 167 6.44 18.48 -8.39
C ILE A 167 7.78 19.11 -8.00
N THR A 168 7.97 20.41 -8.30
CA THR A 168 9.17 21.19 -7.98
C THR A 168 9.14 21.73 -6.54
N SER A 169 8.01 21.62 -5.84
CA SER A 169 7.84 22.12 -4.47
C SER A 169 8.74 21.37 -3.49
N MET A 170 9.14 22.02 -2.40
CA MET A 170 9.86 21.36 -1.31
C MET A 170 8.91 20.63 -0.37
N ALA A 171 9.27 19.41 0.00
CA ALA A 171 8.58 18.60 1.00
C ALA A 171 9.40 18.56 2.29
N TYR A 172 8.82 19.05 3.37
CA TYR A 172 9.42 19.06 4.70
C TYR A 172 9.05 17.79 5.45
N ILE A 173 10.05 17.13 6.02
CA ILE A 173 9.89 15.82 6.64
C ILE A 173 9.98 15.97 8.15
N LEU A 174 8.92 15.57 8.82
CA LEU A 174 8.79 15.59 10.27
C LEU A 174 8.61 14.18 10.79
N GLN A 175 9.28 13.84 11.88
CA GLN A 175 9.05 12.64 12.67
C GLN A 175 8.37 13.04 13.97
N LEU A 176 7.45 12.21 14.48
CA LEU A 176 6.88 12.36 15.81
C LEU A 176 6.95 11.01 16.51
N SER A 177 7.74 10.95 17.57
CA SER A 177 7.92 9.75 18.37
C SER A 177 7.89 10.10 19.86
N ALA A 178 7.09 9.37 20.64
CA ALA A 178 6.91 9.58 22.07
C ALA A 178 6.62 11.04 22.46
N GLY A 179 5.77 11.72 21.66
CA GLY A 179 5.39 13.12 21.87
C GLY A 179 6.45 14.15 21.45
N ASN A 180 7.59 13.75 20.91
CA ASN A 180 8.63 14.66 20.43
C ASN A 180 8.62 14.74 18.90
N ALA A 181 8.34 15.94 18.38
CA ALA A 181 8.33 16.20 16.95
C ALA A 181 9.70 16.75 16.50
N THR A 182 10.36 16.07 15.56
CA THR A 182 11.70 16.42 15.07
C THR A 182 11.68 16.67 13.57
N TYR A 183 12.36 17.74 13.15
CA TYR A 183 12.59 18.04 11.74
C TYR A 183 13.77 17.25 11.21
N LEU A 184 13.49 16.40 10.21
CA LEU A 184 14.47 15.50 9.62
C LEU A 184 15.16 16.09 8.39
N GLY A 185 14.52 17.04 7.70
CA GLY A 185 15.07 17.69 6.52
C GLY A 185 14.01 18.02 5.47
N THR A 186 14.46 18.61 4.38
CA THR A 186 13.66 18.94 3.20
C THR A 186 14.16 18.17 1.99
N VAL A 187 13.24 17.81 1.10
CA VAL A 187 13.51 17.10 -0.14
C VAL A 187 12.64 17.67 -1.27
N PRO A 188 13.15 17.83 -2.50
CA PRO A 188 12.30 18.17 -3.63
C PRO A 188 11.19 17.12 -3.81
N LEU A 189 9.95 17.56 -4.00
CA LEU A 189 8.79 16.69 -4.07
C LEU A 189 8.96 15.61 -5.14
N GLN A 190 9.49 15.95 -6.32
CA GLN A 190 9.79 15.02 -7.41
C GLN A 190 10.66 13.81 -7.02
N GLU A 191 11.46 13.89 -5.96
CA GLU A 191 12.29 12.75 -5.54
C GLU A 191 11.48 11.70 -4.76
N VAL A 192 10.42 12.11 -4.07
CA VAL A 192 9.57 11.24 -3.23
C VAL A 192 8.19 10.96 -3.83
N TYR A 193 7.74 11.84 -4.73
CA TYR A 193 6.41 11.82 -5.33
C TYR A 193 6.39 11.02 -6.62
N LEU A 194 5.51 10.01 -6.69
CA LEU A 194 5.39 9.11 -7.85
C LEU A 194 6.73 8.56 -8.34
N ASN A 195 7.64 8.26 -7.41
CA ASN A 195 9.01 7.81 -7.72
C ASN A 195 9.32 6.45 -7.06
N PRO A 196 8.69 5.35 -7.51
CA PRO A 196 8.73 4.06 -6.81
C PRO A 196 10.11 3.39 -6.82
N GLY A 197 10.53 2.91 -5.65
CA GLY A 197 11.78 2.16 -5.47
C GLY A 197 13.05 3.00 -5.57
N MET A 198 12.94 4.32 -5.72
CA MET A 198 14.08 5.23 -5.72
C MET A 198 14.43 5.66 -4.29
N THR A 199 15.69 6.06 -4.12
CA THR A 199 16.17 6.67 -2.87
C THR A 199 16.15 8.18 -3.04
N ALA A 200 15.52 8.88 -2.11
CA ALA A 200 15.54 10.35 -2.06
C ALA A 200 16.48 10.80 -0.93
N VAL A 201 17.02 12.01 -1.04
CA VAL A 201 17.98 12.55 -0.07
C VAL A 201 17.42 13.82 0.55
N ALA A 202 17.10 13.77 1.85
CA ALA A 202 16.66 14.97 2.56
C ALA A 202 17.83 15.65 3.27
N THR A 203 17.84 16.98 3.25
CA THR A 203 18.92 17.81 3.78
C THR A 203 18.38 18.92 4.70
N GLY A 204 19.27 19.61 5.42
CA GLY A 204 18.90 20.73 6.30
C GLY A 204 18.33 20.35 7.67
N GLY A 205 18.13 19.06 7.96
CA GLY A 205 17.71 18.59 9.28
C GLY A 205 18.86 18.56 10.30
N GLN A 206 18.49 18.48 11.60
CA GLN A 206 19.46 18.44 12.71
C GLN A 206 20.38 17.21 12.67
N HIS A 207 19.97 16.16 11.98
CA HIS A 207 20.71 14.91 11.86
C HIS A 207 21.59 14.85 10.59
N GLY A 208 21.78 15.97 9.89
CA GLY A 208 22.51 16.03 8.63
C GLY A 208 21.69 15.45 7.48
N THR A 209 22.38 14.87 6.50
CA THR A 209 21.75 14.28 5.33
C THR A 209 21.13 12.92 5.67
N ILE A 210 19.84 12.76 5.39
CA ILE A 210 19.13 11.48 5.57
C ILE A 210 18.72 10.90 4.22
N THR A 211 18.74 9.58 4.10
CA THR A 211 18.23 8.90 2.90
C THR A 211 16.85 8.35 3.18
N LEU A 212 15.92 8.53 2.24
CA LEU A 212 14.55 8.04 2.30
C LEU A 212 14.33 6.96 1.24
N ARG A 213 13.61 5.91 1.60
CA ARG A 213 13.22 4.81 0.72
C ARG A 213 11.80 4.35 0.99
N SER A 214 11.13 3.93 -0.08
CA SER A 214 9.85 3.23 0.02
C SER A 214 10.00 1.94 0.82
N VAL A 215 9.09 1.68 1.75
CA VAL A 215 8.93 0.36 2.36
C VAL A 215 8.07 -0.49 1.41
N PRO A 216 8.58 -1.60 0.85
CA PRO A 216 7.78 -2.43 -0.04
C PRO A 216 6.55 -2.98 0.68
N SER A 217 5.37 -2.85 0.08
CA SER A 217 4.21 -3.63 0.52
C SER A 217 4.36 -5.06 0.01
N VAL A 218 4.00 -6.03 0.84
CA VAL A 218 3.97 -7.45 0.45
C VAL A 218 2.55 -7.94 0.63
N ASP A 219 1.90 -8.26 -0.49
CA ASP A 219 0.60 -8.92 -0.51
C ASP A 219 0.83 -10.42 -0.64
N GLU A 220 0.39 -11.18 0.36
CA GLU A 220 0.50 -12.63 0.36
C GLU A 220 -0.82 -13.28 -0.07
N TYR A 221 -0.73 -14.24 -0.98
CA TYR A 221 -1.84 -15.07 -1.41
C TYR A 221 -1.56 -16.52 -1.06
N GLN A 222 -2.58 -17.18 -0.51
CA GLN A 222 -2.52 -18.58 -0.05
C GLN A 222 -1.31 -18.85 0.86
N VAL A 223 -1.29 -18.18 2.02
CA VAL A 223 -0.29 -18.44 3.08
C VAL A 223 1.15 -18.28 2.55
N GLY A 224 1.40 -17.22 1.78
CA GLY A 224 2.73 -16.92 1.23
C GLY A 224 3.14 -17.72 0.00
N THR A 225 2.28 -18.62 -0.52
CA THR A 225 2.54 -19.34 -1.78
C THR A 225 2.86 -18.37 -2.92
N LEU A 226 2.12 -17.27 -3.02
CA LEU A 226 2.41 -16.19 -3.94
C LEU A 226 2.55 -14.91 -3.14
N GLN A 227 3.65 -14.20 -3.34
CA GLN A 227 3.90 -12.91 -2.72
C GLN A 227 4.07 -11.87 -3.82
N ALA A 228 3.19 -10.86 -3.84
CA ALA A 228 3.38 -9.68 -4.67
C ALA A 228 4.07 -8.60 -3.83
N GLN A 229 5.25 -8.18 -4.25
CA GLN A 229 6.00 -7.12 -3.62
C GLN A 229 5.93 -5.86 -4.48
N ALA A 230 5.64 -4.73 -3.86
CA ALA A 230 5.56 -3.45 -4.54
C ALA A 230 6.18 -2.34 -3.68
N PRO A 231 7.43 -1.91 -3.95
CA PRO A 231 7.88 -0.58 -3.58
C PRO A 231 7.03 0.47 -4.32
N TRP A 232 5.96 0.90 -3.65
CA TRP A 232 5.18 2.08 -4.04
C TRP A 232 5.98 3.35 -3.80
N ASP A 233 5.56 4.45 -4.42
CA ASP A 233 6.05 5.78 -4.12
C ASP A 233 5.98 6.11 -2.62
N VAL A 234 6.94 6.92 -2.16
CA VAL A 234 6.99 7.38 -0.76
C VAL A 234 5.79 8.28 -0.49
N LEU A 235 5.51 9.21 -1.40
CA LEU A 235 4.40 10.16 -1.29
C LEU A 235 3.50 10.11 -2.53
N CYS A 236 2.20 9.97 -2.29
CA CYS A 236 1.18 9.86 -3.32
C CYS A 236 0.32 11.11 -3.38
N ALA A 237 -0.45 11.26 -4.46
CA ALA A 237 -1.50 12.27 -4.52
C ALA A 237 -2.84 11.68 -4.13
N SER A 238 -3.64 12.48 -3.44
CA SER A 238 -4.93 12.14 -2.89
C SER A 238 -5.99 13.12 -3.40
N SER A 239 -7.21 12.62 -3.63
CA SER A 239 -8.38 13.44 -3.95
C SER A 239 -9.62 12.83 -3.31
N CYS A 240 -10.40 13.67 -2.62
CA CYS A 240 -11.69 13.33 -2.01
C CYS A 240 -12.84 14.14 -2.59
N THR A 241 -12.60 14.86 -3.69
CA THR A 241 -13.61 15.69 -4.38
C THR A 241 -14.90 14.94 -4.74
N ARG A 242 -14.82 13.62 -4.96
CA ARG A 242 -15.97 12.75 -5.27
C ARG A 242 -16.25 11.73 -4.18
N TYR A 243 -15.74 11.93 -2.97
CA TYR A 243 -15.96 11.01 -1.86
C TYR A 243 -17.43 11.05 -1.43
N ASP A 244 -18.07 9.88 -1.40
CA ASP A 244 -19.43 9.73 -0.90
C ASP A 244 -19.41 8.97 0.43
N PRO A 245 -19.76 9.62 1.56
CA PRO A 245 -19.80 8.99 2.87
C PRO A 245 -20.73 7.77 2.97
N ARG A 246 -21.75 7.68 2.11
CA ARG A 246 -22.73 6.56 2.14
C ARG A 246 -22.13 5.30 1.53
N THR A 247 -21.47 5.44 0.38
CA THR A 247 -20.83 4.31 -0.31
C THR A 247 -19.40 4.06 0.16
N ARG A 248 -18.76 5.05 0.82
CA ARG A 248 -17.36 5.05 1.28
C ARG A 248 -16.36 4.90 0.13
N LEU A 249 -16.77 5.35 -1.06
CA LEU A 249 -15.97 5.34 -2.28
C LEU A 249 -15.68 6.77 -2.73
N GLY A 250 -14.70 6.93 -3.62
CA GLY A 250 -14.37 8.24 -4.22
C GLY A 250 -13.26 9.01 -3.50
N TRP A 251 -12.67 8.44 -2.44
CA TRP A 251 -11.34 8.84 -1.98
C TRP A 251 -10.32 8.08 -2.83
N LEU A 252 -9.71 8.79 -3.78
CA LEU A 252 -8.80 8.22 -4.76
C LEU A 252 -7.35 8.58 -4.44
N LEU A 253 -6.45 7.62 -4.69
CA LEU A 253 -5.02 7.87 -4.70
C LEU A 253 -4.46 7.73 -6.11
N ARG A 254 -3.56 8.64 -6.46
CA ARG A 254 -2.64 8.50 -7.56
C ARG A 254 -1.30 8.00 -7.02
N VAL A 255 -0.90 6.81 -7.41
CA VAL A 255 0.30 6.09 -6.93
C VAL A 255 1.00 5.39 -8.09
N GLN A 256 2.30 5.18 -7.94
CA GLN A 256 3.12 4.37 -8.84
C GLN A 256 3.92 3.34 -8.05
N GLY A 257 4.07 2.14 -8.58
CA GLY A 257 4.77 1.04 -7.90
C GLY A 257 5.54 0.16 -8.87
N ARG A 258 6.73 -0.30 -8.48
CA ARG A 258 7.46 -1.34 -9.24
C ARG A 258 7.06 -2.70 -8.70
N VAL A 259 6.16 -3.39 -9.38
CA VAL A 259 5.57 -4.64 -8.87
C VAL A 259 6.41 -5.84 -9.30
N SER A 260 6.72 -6.70 -8.35
CA SER A 260 7.32 -8.00 -8.57
C SER A 260 6.50 -9.08 -7.87
N ILE A 261 6.57 -10.30 -8.38
CA ILE A 261 5.90 -11.46 -7.80
C ILE A 261 6.93 -12.54 -7.54
N THR A 262 6.90 -13.09 -6.35
CA THR A 262 7.60 -14.32 -6.00
C THR A 262 6.58 -15.42 -5.81
N TRP A 263 6.78 -16.54 -6.51
CA TRP A 263 5.99 -17.75 -6.30
C TRP A 263 6.83 -18.75 -5.52
N ILE A 264 6.43 -19.02 -4.28
CA ILE A 264 7.02 -20.06 -3.44
C ILE A 264 6.27 -21.35 -3.75
N CYS A 265 6.93 -22.28 -4.45
CA CYS A 265 6.38 -23.61 -4.60
C CYS A 265 6.53 -24.36 -3.28
N ASP A 266 5.42 -24.71 -2.63
CA ASP A 266 5.48 -25.78 -1.66
C ASP A 266 5.64 -27.11 -2.39
N SER A 267 6.74 -27.80 -2.11
CA SER A 267 7.27 -28.91 -2.90
C SER A 267 6.52 -30.24 -2.73
N LEU A 268 5.44 -30.27 -1.96
CA LEU A 268 4.58 -31.44 -1.82
C LEU A 268 3.59 -31.56 -2.99
N MET A 269 4.13 -31.65 -4.21
CA MET A 269 3.46 -32.30 -5.33
C MET A 269 3.44 -33.84 -5.15
N LEU A 270 3.37 -34.36 -3.92
CA LEU A 270 3.37 -35.79 -3.63
C LEU A 270 2.22 -36.48 -4.37
N THR A 271 1.02 -35.89 -4.36
CA THR A 271 -0.14 -36.39 -5.11
C THR A 271 0.11 -36.43 -6.62
N ASN A 272 0.69 -35.38 -7.20
CA ASN A 272 1.01 -35.35 -8.63
C ASN A 272 2.12 -36.35 -8.99
N THR A 273 3.15 -36.48 -8.15
CA THR A 273 4.25 -37.43 -8.32
C THR A 273 3.76 -38.88 -8.19
N VAL A 274 2.93 -39.19 -7.18
CA VAL A 274 2.30 -40.51 -7.00
C VAL A 274 1.40 -40.83 -8.18
N PHE A 275 0.61 -39.87 -8.66
CA PHE A 275 -0.27 -40.09 -9.81
C PHE A 275 0.50 -40.30 -11.11
N LEU A 276 1.52 -39.47 -11.39
CA LEU A 276 2.43 -39.65 -12.53
C LEU A 276 3.13 -41.00 -12.46
N TRP A 277 3.54 -41.43 -11.27
CA TRP A 277 4.12 -42.74 -11.06
C TRP A 277 3.12 -43.87 -11.37
N CYS A 278 1.88 -43.79 -10.85
CA CYS A 278 0.81 -44.76 -11.15
C CYS A 278 0.50 -44.84 -12.65
N ILE A 279 0.42 -43.70 -13.34
CA ILE A 279 0.23 -43.64 -14.80
C ILE A 279 1.41 -44.28 -15.53
N THR A 280 2.64 -44.00 -15.09
CA THR A 280 3.86 -44.57 -15.69
C THR A 280 3.86 -46.09 -15.54
N VAL A 281 3.54 -46.60 -14.36
CA VAL A 281 3.39 -48.05 -14.11
C VAL A 281 2.31 -48.65 -15.00
N TYR A 282 1.14 -48.01 -15.08
CA TYR A 282 0.03 -48.45 -15.94
C TYR A 282 0.44 -48.54 -17.42
N LEU A 283 1.12 -47.52 -17.94
CA LEU A 283 1.60 -47.49 -19.31
C LEU A 283 2.67 -48.56 -19.57
N VAL A 284 3.59 -48.78 -18.63
CA VAL A 284 4.61 -49.84 -18.73
C VAL A 284 3.96 -51.22 -18.76
N VAL A 285 2.95 -51.47 -17.91
CA VAL A 285 2.20 -52.74 -17.90
C VAL A 285 1.45 -52.94 -19.22
N LEU A 286 0.77 -51.92 -19.73
CA LEU A 286 0.11 -51.99 -21.03
C LEU A 286 1.11 -52.27 -22.15
N GLN A 287 2.24 -51.56 -22.18
CA GLN A 287 3.29 -51.81 -23.17
C GLN A 287 3.79 -53.25 -23.08
N TRP A 288 4.05 -53.76 -21.88
CA TRP A 288 4.52 -55.14 -21.69
C TRP A 288 3.52 -56.20 -22.16
N VAL A 289 2.23 -56.03 -21.85
CA VAL A 289 1.17 -56.96 -22.27
C VAL A 289 0.93 -56.90 -23.78
N PHE A 290 0.83 -55.70 -24.35
CA PHE A 290 0.46 -55.52 -25.76
C PHE A 290 1.63 -55.68 -26.73
N LEU A 291 2.89 -55.45 -26.32
CA LEU A 291 4.07 -55.78 -27.13
C LEU A 291 4.14 -57.27 -27.49
N ARG A 292 3.49 -58.15 -26.70
CA ARG A 292 3.34 -59.57 -27.04
C ARG A 292 2.33 -59.84 -28.17
N HIS A 293 1.46 -58.88 -28.50
CA HIS A 293 0.38 -59.02 -29.49
C HIS A 293 0.52 -57.94 -30.58
N SER A 294 1.46 -58.17 -31.50
CA SER A 294 2.07 -57.22 -32.45
C SER A 294 1.16 -56.37 -33.36
N HIS A 295 -0.15 -56.64 -33.49
CA HIS A 295 -1.01 -55.99 -34.50
C HIS A 295 -2.07 -55.02 -33.96
N ILE A 296 -2.31 -54.97 -32.65
CA ILE A 296 -3.36 -54.14 -32.02
C ILE A 296 -2.80 -52.79 -31.49
N CYS A 297 -1.47 -52.63 -31.52
CA CYS A 297 -0.75 -51.59 -30.79
C CYS A 297 -0.94 -50.14 -31.30
N LEU A 298 -1.33 -49.89 -32.55
CA LEU A 298 -1.37 -48.54 -33.10
C LEU A 298 -2.54 -47.69 -32.57
N VAL A 299 -3.73 -48.28 -32.37
CA VAL A 299 -4.94 -47.53 -31.99
C VAL A 299 -4.95 -47.18 -30.50
N ALA A 300 -4.58 -48.13 -29.64
CA ALA A 300 -4.54 -47.90 -28.18
C ALA A 300 -3.45 -46.89 -27.78
N VAL A 301 -2.34 -46.83 -28.51
CA VAL A 301 -1.22 -45.90 -28.25
C VAL A 301 -1.57 -44.46 -28.65
N TYR A 302 -2.45 -44.24 -29.63
CA TYR A 302 -2.91 -42.91 -30.00
C TYR A 302 -3.98 -42.37 -29.06
N LEU A 303 -4.95 -43.19 -28.65
CA LEU A 303 -6.00 -42.81 -27.69
C LEU A 303 -5.43 -42.55 -26.28
N SER A 304 -4.43 -43.32 -25.85
CA SER A 304 -3.80 -43.13 -24.55
C SER A 304 -3.10 -41.78 -24.45
N LYS A 305 -2.49 -41.27 -25.52
CA LYS A 305 -1.81 -39.96 -25.52
C LYS A 305 -2.76 -38.78 -25.31
N SER A 306 -3.94 -38.79 -25.94
CA SER A 306 -4.94 -37.71 -25.80
C SER A 306 -5.63 -37.74 -24.42
N VAL A 307 -6.00 -38.92 -23.94
CA VAL A 307 -6.63 -39.06 -22.61
C VAL A 307 -5.62 -38.82 -21.49
N LEU A 308 -4.36 -39.26 -21.63
CA LEU A 308 -3.31 -38.93 -20.65
C LEU A 308 -3.11 -37.42 -20.53
N GLY A 309 -3.04 -36.69 -21.64
CA GLY A 309 -2.82 -35.26 -21.61
C GLY A 309 -3.92 -34.53 -20.82
N ILE A 310 -5.19 -34.89 -21.08
CA ILE A 310 -6.34 -34.34 -20.35
C ILE A 310 -6.33 -34.76 -18.88
N SER A 311 -6.03 -36.02 -18.57
CA SER A 311 -5.97 -36.52 -17.19
C SER A 311 -4.82 -35.89 -16.40
N ILE A 312 -3.66 -35.67 -17.02
CA ILE A 312 -2.54 -34.96 -16.41
C ILE A 312 -2.91 -33.51 -16.16
N LEU A 313 -3.51 -32.81 -17.13
CA LEU A 313 -3.99 -31.43 -16.93
C LEU A 313 -5.05 -31.36 -15.83
N PHE A 314 -6.01 -32.27 -15.84
CA PHE A 314 -7.05 -32.32 -14.82
C PHE A 314 -6.44 -32.54 -13.44
N VAL A 315 -5.58 -33.55 -13.23
CA VAL A 315 -4.99 -33.83 -11.91
C VAL A 315 -3.98 -32.76 -11.48
N THR A 316 -3.22 -32.19 -12.41
CA THR A 316 -2.29 -31.10 -12.06
C THR A 316 -3.00 -29.84 -11.59
N PHE A 317 -4.20 -29.55 -12.10
CA PHE A 317 -5.02 -28.42 -11.65
C PHE A 317 -6.02 -28.75 -10.54
N TRP A 318 -6.51 -29.99 -10.47
CA TRP A 318 -7.54 -30.41 -9.52
C TRP A 318 -6.95 -30.62 -8.13
N GLY A 319 -7.39 -29.81 -7.17
CA GLY A 319 -6.88 -29.83 -5.80
C GLY A 319 -5.50 -29.16 -5.62
N ASN A 320 -4.92 -28.59 -6.69
CA ASN A 320 -3.66 -27.87 -6.61
C ASN A 320 -3.89 -26.37 -6.40
N ALA A 321 -4.02 -26.00 -5.13
CA ALA A 321 -4.21 -24.62 -4.71
C ALA A 321 -3.14 -23.67 -5.30
N ASN A 322 -1.88 -24.13 -5.37
CA ASN A 322 -0.74 -23.33 -5.82
C ASN A 322 -0.83 -22.97 -7.32
N LEU A 323 -1.16 -23.94 -8.18
CA LEU A 323 -1.35 -23.70 -9.61
C LEU A 323 -2.64 -22.94 -9.91
N GLN A 324 -3.71 -23.16 -9.14
CA GLN A 324 -4.95 -22.40 -9.26
C GLN A 324 -4.74 -20.92 -8.90
N THR A 325 -3.95 -20.62 -7.86
CA THR A 325 -3.61 -19.25 -7.44
C THR A 325 -2.71 -18.56 -8.44
N LEU A 326 -1.71 -19.27 -8.97
CA LEU A 326 -0.87 -18.73 -10.03
C LEU A 326 -1.73 -18.42 -11.26
N THR A 327 -2.54 -19.35 -11.75
CA THR A 327 -3.38 -19.09 -12.95
C THR A 327 -4.43 -18.00 -12.73
N THR A 328 -5.08 -17.92 -11.57
CA THR A 328 -6.03 -16.82 -11.29
C THR A 328 -5.35 -15.46 -11.17
N THR A 329 -4.16 -15.39 -10.56
CA THR A 329 -3.41 -14.12 -10.51
C THR A 329 -2.98 -13.69 -11.90
N TRP A 330 -2.39 -14.57 -12.70
CA TRP A 330 -1.99 -14.25 -14.07
C TRP A 330 -3.18 -13.91 -14.99
N CYS A 331 -4.31 -14.60 -14.84
CA CYS A 331 -5.54 -14.28 -15.56
C CYS A 331 -6.07 -12.89 -15.17
N LYS A 332 -6.06 -12.56 -13.87
CA LYS A 332 -6.40 -11.20 -13.41
C LYS A 332 -5.44 -10.15 -13.99
N THR A 333 -4.13 -10.40 -13.97
CA THR A 333 -3.11 -9.45 -14.47
C THR A 333 -3.21 -9.25 -15.99
N GLN A 334 -3.52 -10.28 -16.77
CA GLN A 334 -3.78 -10.14 -18.21
C GLN A 334 -5.14 -9.48 -18.50
N LEU A 335 -6.18 -9.79 -17.74
CA LEU A 335 -7.49 -9.15 -17.88
C LEU A 335 -7.47 -7.68 -17.44
N THR A 336 -6.58 -7.24 -16.56
CA THR A 336 -6.39 -5.81 -16.27
C THR A 336 -5.93 -5.00 -17.48
N HIS A 337 -5.27 -5.61 -18.45
CA HIS A 337 -4.95 -4.95 -19.72
C HIS A 337 -6.14 -4.92 -20.72
N LEU A 338 -7.25 -5.62 -20.44
CA LEU A 338 -8.36 -5.81 -21.39
C LEU A 338 -9.79 -5.59 -20.82
N MET A 339 -9.97 -5.33 -19.52
CA MET A 339 -11.31 -5.17 -18.92
C MET A 339 -11.61 -3.72 -18.45
N PRO A 340 -12.83 -3.21 -18.70
CA PRO A 340 -13.27 -1.91 -18.21
C PRO A 340 -13.53 -1.89 -16.68
N PRO A 341 -13.39 -0.72 -16.04
CA PRO A 341 -13.12 -0.55 -14.61
C PRO A 341 -14.26 -0.88 -13.61
N TYR A 342 -15.45 -1.31 -14.06
CA TYR A 342 -16.60 -1.50 -13.15
C TYR A 342 -16.59 -2.85 -12.38
N LEU A 343 -15.74 -3.81 -12.77
CA LEU A 343 -15.70 -5.15 -12.14
C LEU A 343 -14.63 -5.31 -11.06
N GLN A 344 -13.76 -4.33 -10.82
CA GLN A 344 -12.74 -4.39 -9.77
C GLN A 344 -13.28 -4.11 -8.36
N SER A 345 -14.46 -3.48 -8.22
CA SER A 345 -15.01 -3.05 -6.92
C SER A 345 -15.95 -4.04 -6.22
N ARG A 346 -16.29 -5.18 -6.86
CA ARG A 346 -17.12 -6.22 -6.24
C ARG A 346 -16.32 -7.49 -5.99
N GLY A 347 -15.89 -7.64 -4.73
CA GLY A 347 -15.58 -8.93 -4.13
C GLY A 347 -14.09 -9.25 -4.04
N GLN A 348 -13.52 -9.10 -2.85
CA GLN A 348 -12.76 -10.21 -2.30
C GLN A 348 -13.78 -11.32 -2.02
N PRO A 349 -13.81 -12.45 -2.75
CA PRO A 349 -14.52 -13.61 -2.25
C PRO A 349 -13.70 -14.18 -1.08
N ARG A 350 -14.26 -14.09 0.13
CA ARG A 350 -13.96 -15.06 1.20
C ARG A 350 -14.45 -16.42 0.70
N TRP A 351 -13.58 -17.15 0.01
CA TRP A 351 -13.84 -18.57 -0.23
C TRP A 351 -13.58 -19.32 1.06
N ARG A 352 -14.64 -19.60 1.82
CA ARG A 352 -14.65 -20.73 2.75
C ARG A 352 -14.43 -21.98 1.90
N LEU A 353 -13.32 -22.67 2.15
CA LEU A 353 -13.16 -24.06 1.72
C LEU A 353 -14.36 -24.84 2.25
N LEU A 354 -15.20 -25.34 1.34
CA LEU A 354 -16.03 -26.49 1.63
C LEU A 354 -15.06 -27.65 1.86
N SER A 355 -14.77 -27.94 3.12
CA SER A 355 -14.25 -29.24 3.52
C SER A 355 -15.33 -30.28 3.18
N ALA A 356 -15.13 -31.01 2.09
CA ALA A 356 -15.75 -32.31 1.96
C ALA A 356 -14.93 -33.28 2.82
N SER A 357 -15.62 -33.92 3.75
CA SER A 357 -15.22 -35.07 4.55
C SER A 357 -14.54 -36.17 3.73
#